data_AF-A0A6J4J694-F1
#
_entry.id   AF-A0A6J4J694-F1
#
_cell.length_a   1.000
_cell.length_b   1.000
_cell.length_c   1.000
_cell.angle_alpha   90.00
_cell.angle_beta   90.00
_cell.angle_gamma   90.00
#
_symmetry.space_group_name_H-M   'P 1'
#
loop_
_entity.id
_entity.type
_entity.pdbx_description
1 polymer ?
#
loop_
_entity_poly.entity_id
_entity_poly.type
_entity_poly.pdbx_seq_one_letter_code
_entity_poly.pdbx_strand_id
1 'polypeptide(L)'
;MGGALGPVRVKAFLNTLNTMRFIHWLRQILLAGFFGLLFFLLLDVVMWFFPPNRGWSFWQWDSSGPVAVGNGYSLALQTRPAHPLGMAEYDQRVVVFGGTARSGKELATLDLPMNTGGRTRVLLYRSVADTNKVILRDRYGDCVLDLAALRVAPAVAGDPEHPLFAGTLSFLGTLSAEAFPLKFIPAGVVSEREAIKHSATD
;
A
#
# COMPACT_ATOMS: atom_id res chain seq x y z
N MET A 1 -25.35 43.79 -66.58
CA MET A 1 -26.20 44.28 -65.48
C MET A 1 -25.68 43.70 -64.17
N GLY A 2 -24.77 44.41 -63.49
CA GLY A 2 -24.25 44.02 -62.19
C GLY A 2 -24.96 44.81 -61.10
N GLY A 3 -26.00 44.23 -60.49
CA GLY A 3 -26.68 44.84 -59.35
C GLY A 3 -25.80 44.73 -58.12
N ALA A 4 -25.16 45.83 -57.72
CA ALA A 4 -24.41 45.89 -56.47
C ALA A 4 -25.33 45.54 -55.30
N LEU A 5 -24.98 44.49 -54.54
CA LEU A 5 -25.68 44.11 -53.33
C LEU A 5 -25.54 45.25 -52.30
N GLY A 6 -26.67 45.83 -51.90
CA GLY A 6 -26.69 46.90 -50.90
C GLY A 6 -26.07 46.46 -49.56
N PRO A 7 -25.53 47.41 -48.77
CA PRO A 7 -24.73 47.15 -47.57
C PRO A 7 -25.44 46.29 -46.51
N VAL A 8 -26.77 46.33 -46.46
CA VAL A 8 -27.60 45.51 -45.57
C VAL A 8 -27.50 44.01 -45.91
N ARG A 9 -27.50 43.66 -47.20
CA ARG A 9 -27.42 42.26 -47.65
C ARG A 9 -26.02 41.67 -47.41
N VAL A 10 -24.98 42.49 -47.53
CA VAL A 10 -23.59 42.10 -47.24
C VAL A 10 -23.42 41.80 -45.74
N LYS A 11 -23.97 42.64 -44.85
CA LYS A 11 -23.88 42.42 -43.39
C LYS A 11 -24.62 41.16 -42.94
N ALA A 12 -25.81 40.90 -43.49
CA ALA A 12 -26.56 39.68 -43.20
C ALA A 12 -25.80 38.42 -43.64
N PHE A 13 -25.20 38.44 -44.84
CA PHE A 13 -24.40 37.33 -45.36
C PHE A 13 -23.14 37.05 -44.50
N LEU A 14 -22.42 38.09 -44.09
CA LEU A 14 -21.25 37.97 -43.21
C LEU A 14 -21.62 37.42 -41.82
N ASN A 15 -22.76 37.84 -41.27
CA ASN A 15 -23.27 37.28 -40.01
C ASN A 15 -23.56 35.78 -40.15
N THR A 16 -24.24 35.35 -41.23
CA THR A 16 -24.53 33.93 -41.46
C THR A 16 -23.24 33.10 -41.60
N LEU A 17 -22.22 33.61 -42.30
CA LEU A 17 -20.91 32.95 -42.41
C LEU A 17 -20.22 32.83 -41.04
N ASN A 18 -20.24 33.88 -40.22
CA ASN A 18 -19.66 33.85 -38.88
C ASN A 18 -20.38 32.86 -37.96
N THR A 19 -21.72 32.80 -38.03
CA THR A 19 -22.51 31.82 -37.28
C THR A 19 -22.17 30.39 -37.69
N MET A 20 -22.04 30.11 -39.00
CA MET A 20 -21.64 28.78 -39.47
C MET A 20 -20.23 28.38 -39.00
N ARG A 21 -19.26 29.32 -39.03
CA ARG A 21 -17.90 29.08 -38.53
C ARG A 21 -17.88 28.81 -37.02
N PHE A 22 -18.66 29.57 -36.25
CA PHE A 22 -18.79 29.38 -34.81
C PHE A 22 -19.39 28.01 -34.47
N ILE A 23 -20.48 27.61 -35.13
CA ILE A 23 -21.11 26.30 -34.93
C ILE A 23 -20.13 25.17 -35.26
N HIS A 24 -19.37 25.30 -36.35
CA HIS A 24 -18.37 24.31 -36.73
C HIS A 24 -17.27 24.17 -35.67
N TRP A 25 -16.72 25.30 -35.20
CA TRP A 25 -15.71 25.33 -34.14
C TRP A 25 -16.22 24.75 -32.82
N LEU A 26 -17.43 25.12 -32.39
CA LEU A 26 -18.06 24.58 -31.18
C LEU A 26 -18.25 23.05 -31.28
N ARG A 27 -18.70 22.55 -32.43
CA ARG A 27 -18.85 21.12 -32.68
C ARG A 27 -17.51 20.38 -32.56
N GLN A 28 -16.42 20.96 -33.09
CA GLN A 28 -15.09 20.37 -32.97
C GLN A 28 -14.62 20.29 -31.52
N ILE A 29 -14.87 21.33 -30.71
CA ILE A 29 -14.51 21.32 -29.29
C ILE A 29 -15.31 20.27 -28.51
N LEU A 30 -16.62 20.20 -28.74
CA LEU A 30 -17.47 19.21 -28.06
C LEU A 30 -17.07 17.79 -28.42
N LEU A 31 -16.77 17.53 -29.70
CA LEU A 31 -16.26 16.22 -30.13
C LEU A 31 -14.91 15.92 -29.51
N ALA A 32 -13.98 16.87 -29.50
CA ALA A 32 -12.66 16.69 -28.87
C ALA A 32 -12.79 16.41 -27.36
N GLY A 33 -13.66 17.14 -26.66
CA GLY A 33 -13.94 16.92 -25.25
C GLY A 33 -14.57 15.54 -24.99
N PHE A 34 -15.54 15.13 -25.81
CA PHE A 34 -16.17 13.82 -25.73
C PHE A 34 -15.16 12.68 -25.95
N PHE A 35 -14.34 12.76 -27.01
CA PHE A 35 -13.31 11.75 -27.28
C PHE A 35 -12.20 11.75 -26.23
N GLY A 36 -11.83 12.91 -25.69
CA GLY A 36 -10.89 13.01 -24.58
C GLY A 36 -11.43 12.30 -23.34
N LEU A 37 -12.68 12.56 -22.95
CA LEU A 37 -13.33 11.87 -21.84
C LEU A 37 -13.43 10.36 -22.08
N LEU A 38 -13.88 9.95 -23.27
CA LEU A 38 -13.98 8.53 -23.64
C LEU A 38 -12.61 7.84 -23.58
N PHE A 39 -11.54 8.51 -24.02
CA PHE A 39 -10.18 8.00 -23.93
C PHE A 39 -9.74 7.79 -22.48
N PHE A 40 -10.00 8.74 -21.57
CA PHE A 40 -9.67 8.58 -20.15
C PHE A 40 -10.49 7.46 -19.49
N LEU A 41 -11.77 7.32 -19.81
CA LEU A 41 -12.59 6.22 -19.31
C LEU A 41 -12.11 4.87 -19.83
N LEU A 42 -11.75 4.78 -21.12
CA LEU A 42 -11.20 3.56 -21.69
C LEU A 42 -9.86 3.22 -21.04
N LEU A 43 -9.00 4.21 -20.83
CA LEU A 43 -7.72 4.04 -20.15
C LEU A 43 -7.92 3.50 -18.73
N ASP A 44 -8.86 4.06 -17.97
CA ASP A 44 -9.23 3.58 -16.63
C ASP A 44 -9.71 2.11 -16.65
N VAL A 45 -10.60 1.76 -17.58
CA VAL A 45 -11.09 0.37 -17.76
C VAL A 45 -9.95 -0.57 -18.15
N VAL A 46 -9.13 -0.21 -19.14
CA VAL A 46 -7.97 -1.01 -19.56
C VAL A 46 -7.00 -1.22 -18.39
N MET A 47 -6.80 -0.20 -17.57
CA MET A 47 -5.95 -0.28 -16.38
C MET A 47 -6.50 -1.20 -15.29
N TRP A 48 -7.82 -1.41 -15.23
CA TRP A 48 -8.44 -2.42 -14.36
C TRP A 48 -8.23 -3.86 -14.87
N PHE A 49 -8.30 -4.09 -16.18
CA PHE A 49 -8.21 -5.44 -16.77
C PHE A 49 -6.79 -5.91 -17.07
N PHE A 50 -5.90 -4.98 -17.42
CA PHE A 50 -4.50 -5.24 -17.73
C PHE A 50 -3.62 -4.46 -16.77
N PRO A 51 -3.60 -4.86 -15.48
CA PRO A 51 -2.59 -4.32 -14.58
C PRO A 51 -1.23 -4.59 -15.23
N PRO A 52 -0.30 -3.61 -15.25
CA PRO A 52 1.05 -3.82 -15.73
C PRO A 52 1.62 -5.12 -15.12
N ASN A 53 2.63 -5.75 -15.73
CA ASN A 53 3.30 -6.91 -15.11
C ASN A 53 3.89 -6.59 -13.70
N ARG A 54 3.87 -5.32 -13.28
CA ARG A 54 4.18 -4.80 -11.93
C ARG A 54 2.97 -4.11 -11.25
N GLY A 55 1.75 -4.42 -11.66
CA GLY A 55 0.52 -3.80 -11.23
C GLY A 55 0.57 -2.28 -11.36
N TRP A 56 -0.46 -1.61 -10.85
CA TRP A 56 -0.12 -0.40 -10.12
C TRP A 56 0.40 -0.87 -8.77
N SER A 57 1.50 -0.29 -8.28
CA SER A 57 2.14 -0.70 -7.03
C SER A 57 1.18 -0.73 -5.84
N PHE A 58 0.05 -0.01 -5.88
CA PHE A 58 -0.97 -0.02 -4.84
C PHE A 58 -1.83 -1.30 -4.77
N TRP A 59 -1.94 -2.08 -5.85
CA TRP A 59 -2.70 -3.35 -5.81
C TRP A 59 -1.84 -4.56 -5.43
N GLN A 60 -0.52 -4.48 -5.65
CA GLN A 60 0.39 -5.57 -5.38
C GLN A 60 0.91 -5.49 -3.95
N TRP A 61 0.83 -6.61 -3.24
CA TRP A 61 1.43 -6.75 -1.93
C TRP A 61 2.92 -7.05 -2.07
N ASP A 62 3.74 -6.10 -1.63
CA ASP A 62 5.16 -6.33 -1.43
C ASP A 62 5.35 -7.20 -0.20
N SER A 63 6.17 -8.24 -0.30
CA SER A 63 6.35 -9.23 0.75
C SER A 63 7.82 -9.30 1.18
N SER A 64 8.06 -9.42 2.48
CA SER A 64 9.39 -9.69 3.04
C SER A 64 9.90 -11.09 2.70
N GLY A 65 9.01 -11.96 2.20
CA GLY A 65 9.19 -13.40 2.22
C GLY A 65 8.97 -13.99 3.63
N PRO A 66 8.76 -15.32 3.72
CA PRO A 66 8.51 -16.00 4.98
C PRO A 66 9.78 -16.11 5.84
N VAL A 67 9.66 -15.76 7.11
CA VAL A 67 10.69 -15.82 8.14
C VAL A 67 10.26 -16.84 9.18
N ALA A 68 11.11 -17.83 9.47
CA ALA A 68 10.84 -18.81 10.50
C ALA A 68 10.84 -18.14 11.89
N VAL A 69 9.75 -18.27 12.62
CA VAL A 69 9.61 -17.73 13.99
C VAL A 69 9.73 -18.81 15.07
N GLY A 70 9.60 -20.08 14.70
CA GLY A 70 9.72 -21.23 15.60
C GLY A 70 8.45 -22.07 15.62
N ASN A 71 8.48 -23.21 16.31
CA ASN A 71 7.34 -24.13 16.45
C ASN A 71 6.68 -24.57 15.14
N GLY A 72 7.46 -24.62 14.05
CA GLY A 72 6.92 -24.93 12.74
C GLY A 72 6.03 -23.83 12.16
N TYR A 73 6.20 -22.58 12.57
CA TYR A 73 5.56 -21.42 11.95
C TYR A 73 6.57 -20.53 11.26
N SER A 74 6.11 -19.86 10.21
CA SER A 74 6.82 -18.74 9.58
C SER A 74 5.87 -17.58 9.28
N LEU A 75 6.40 -16.37 9.25
CA LEU A 75 5.64 -15.14 9.03
C LEU A 75 6.20 -14.37 7.84
N ALA A 76 5.35 -13.80 7.01
CA ALA A 76 5.75 -12.78 6.05
C ALA A 76 5.00 -11.48 6.35
N LEU A 77 5.71 -10.37 6.41
CA LEU A 77 5.07 -9.06 6.39
C LEU A 77 4.76 -8.73 4.94
N GLN A 78 3.56 -8.22 4.72
CA GLN A 78 3.13 -7.70 3.44
C GLN A 78 2.70 -6.25 3.60
N THR A 79 3.11 -5.42 2.65
CA THR A 79 2.74 -4.01 2.60
C THR A 79 2.28 -3.64 1.20
N ARG A 80 1.33 -2.70 1.11
CA ARG A 80 0.99 -2.04 -0.16
C ARG A 80 0.66 -0.57 0.10
N PRO A 81 0.89 0.33 -0.86
CA PRO A 81 0.36 1.69 -0.79
C PRO A 81 -1.15 1.69 -0.55
N ALA A 82 -1.61 2.42 0.46
CA ALA A 82 -3.04 2.55 0.77
C ALA A 82 -3.79 3.43 -0.26
N HIS A 83 -3.05 4.34 -0.91
CA HIS A 83 -3.61 5.32 -1.85
C HIS A 83 -2.87 5.34 -3.19
N PRO A 84 -3.60 5.47 -4.31
CA PRO A 84 -3.00 5.49 -5.65
C PRO A 84 -2.18 6.76 -5.93
N LEU A 85 -2.39 7.83 -5.17
CA LEU A 85 -1.75 9.15 -5.38
C LEU A 85 -0.39 9.30 -4.67
N GLY A 86 0.23 8.19 -4.24
CA GLY A 86 1.59 8.23 -3.68
C GLY A 86 1.68 8.90 -2.32
N MET A 87 0.59 8.91 -1.54
CA MET A 87 0.67 9.28 -0.13
C MET A 87 1.55 8.25 0.60
N ALA A 88 2.29 8.71 1.60
CA ALA A 88 3.20 7.89 2.39
C ALA A 88 2.44 7.01 3.42
N GLU A 89 1.34 6.40 2.98
CA GLU A 89 0.45 5.57 3.77
C GLU A 89 0.41 4.16 3.20
N TYR A 90 0.53 3.16 4.08
CA TYR A 90 0.64 1.77 3.68
C TYR A 90 -0.32 0.89 4.48
N ASP A 91 -1.12 0.11 3.76
CA ASP A 91 -1.80 -1.05 4.34
C ASP A 91 -0.74 -2.11 4.67
N GLN A 92 -0.90 -2.74 5.83
CA GLN A 92 0.06 -3.71 6.34
C GLN A 92 -0.65 -4.94 6.87
N ARG A 93 -0.08 -6.10 6.62
CA ARG A 93 -0.60 -7.36 7.14
C ARG A 93 0.50 -8.38 7.32
N VAL A 94 0.26 -9.34 8.19
CA VAL A 94 1.15 -10.46 8.46
C VAL A 94 0.49 -11.72 7.96
N VAL A 95 1.19 -12.45 7.11
CA VAL A 95 0.75 -13.76 6.65
C VAL A 95 1.46 -14.82 7.48
N VAL A 96 0.69 -15.66 8.15
CA VAL A 96 1.15 -16.77 8.97
C VAL A 96 1.13 -18.04 8.14
N PHE A 97 2.25 -18.75 8.09
CA PHE A 97 2.39 -20.03 7.41
C PHE A 97 2.70 -21.15 8.41
N GLY A 98 2.10 -22.31 8.19
CA GLY A 98 2.42 -23.56 8.88
C GLY A 98 3.47 -24.35 8.11
N GLY A 99 4.56 -24.70 8.77
CA GLY A 99 5.79 -25.27 8.21
C GLY A 99 7.01 -24.37 8.45
N THR A 100 8.21 -24.92 8.27
CA THR A 100 9.47 -24.14 8.24
C THR A 100 9.64 -23.41 6.90
N ALA A 101 10.57 -22.45 6.83
CA ALA A 101 10.60 -21.41 5.79
C ALA A 101 10.56 -21.93 4.33
N ARG A 102 9.84 -21.19 3.47
CA ARG A 102 9.64 -21.32 2.00
C ARG A 102 8.63 -22.34 1.46
N SER A 103 8.03 -23.23 2.26
CA SER A 103 7.03 -24.20 1.74
C SER A 103 5.79 -24.38 2.62
N GLY A 104 5.53 -23.45 3.53
CA GLY A 104 4.43 -23.58 4.46
C GLY A 104 3.06 -23.29 3.83
N LYS A 105 2.03 -23.99 4.30
CA LYS A 105 0.63 -23.67 3.95
C LYS A 105 0.25 -22.37 4.65
N GLU A 106 -0.29 -21.40 3.93
CA GLU A 106 -0.89 -20.21 4.55
C GLU A 106 -2.00 -20.64 5.51
N LEU A 107 -1.89 -20.20 6.77
CA LEU A 107 -2.84 -20.50 7.84
C LEU A 107 -3.75 -19.31 8.14
N ALA A 108 -3.18 -18.11 8.15
CA ALA A 108 -3.93 -16.90 8.46
C ALA A 108 -3.27 -15.67 7.82
N THR A 109 -4.10 -14.69 7.52
CA THR A 109 -3.67 -13.33 7.19
C THR A 109 -4.24 -12.40 8.26
N LEU A 110 -3.37 -11.57 8.83
CA LEU A 110 -3.62 -10.77 10.01
C LEU A 110 -3.31 -9.31 9.70
N ASP A 111 -4.34 -8.49 9.59
CA ASP A 111 -4.17 -7.07 9.28
C ASP A 111 -3.56 -6.31 10.48
N LEU A 112 -2.61 -5.44 10.17
CA LEU A 112 -1.99 -4.54 11.13
C LEU A 112 -2.58 -3.13 10.96
N PRO A 113 -2.45 -2.25 11.98
CA PRO A 113 -2.77 -0.85 11.81
C PRO A 113 -2.06 -0.23 10.60
N MET A 114 -2.76 0.64 9.88
CA MET A 114 -2.21 1.35 8.73
C MET A 114 -1.01 2.21 9.14
N ASN A 115 0.08 2.14 8.38
CA ASN A 115 1.23 2.99 8.65
C ASN A 115 1.08 4.36 7.97
N THR A 116 0.87 5.42 8.75
CA THR A 116 0.85 6.82 8.30
C THR A 116 2.23 7.46 8.51
N GLY A 117 3.15 7.36 7.56
CA GLY A 117 4.51 7.92 7.76
C GLY A 117 5.64 7.43 6.86
N GLY A 118 5.35 6.68 5.79
CA GLY A 118 6.33 6.35 4.74
C GLY A 118 7.34 5.26 5.09
N ARG A 119 7.77 5.16 6.35
CA ARG A 119 8.75 4.16 6.81
C ARG A 119 8.09 3.25 7.83
N THR A 120 8.17 1.95 7.59
CA THR A 120 7.75 0.94 8.57
C THR A 120 8.94 0.12 8.98
N ARG A 121 9.27 0.21 10.27
CA ARG A 121 10.17 -0.72 10.93
C ARG A 121 9.35 -1.47 11.97
N VAL A 122 9.13 -2.76 11.73
CA VAL A 122 8.46 -3.65 12.69
C VAL A 122 9.52 -4.55 13.30
N LEU A 123 9.76 -4.37 14.58
CA LEU A 123 10.62 -5.22 15.39
C LEU A 123 9.87 -6.52 15.68
N LEU A 124 10.55 -7.65 15.44
CA LEU A 124 9.99 -8.97 15.61
C LEU A 124 10.62 -9.64 16.83
N TYR A 125 9.79 -10.04 17.77
CA TYR A 125 10.19 -10.74 18.98
C TYR A 125 9.44 -12.05 19.12
N ARG A 126 10.08 -13.03 19.76
CA ARG A 126 9.41 -14.25 20.23
C ARG A 126 9.37 -14.26 21.74
N SER A 127 8.24 -14.65 22.32
CA SER A 127 8.18 -14.93 23.74
C SER A 127 8.95 -16.23 24.07
N VAL A 128 9.82 -16.14 25.06
CA VAL A 128 10.57 -17.24 25.66
C VAL A 128 9.64 -18.05 26.58
N ALA A 129 8.65 -17.41 27.20
CA ALA A 129 7.68 -18.07 28.07
C ALA A 129 6.62 -18.85 27.28
N ASP A 130 6.25 -18.36 26.10
CA ASP A 130 5.30 -19.02 25.21
C ASP A 130 5.78 -18.89 23.77
N THR A 131 6.38 -19.97 23.25
CA THR A 131 6.97 -19.99 21.92
C THR A 131 5.95 -19.89 20.78
N ASN A 132 4.64 -19.98 21.08
CA ASN A 132 3.57 -19.69 20.13
C ASN A 132 3.20 -18.21 20.08
N LYS A 133 3.77 -17.37 20.95
CA LYS A 133 3.53 -15.93 20.95
C LYS A 133 4.69 -15.18 20.31
N VAL A 134 4.34 -14.42 19.30
CA VAL A 134 5.24 -13.49 18.62
C VAL A 134 4.76 -12.08 18.91
N ILE A 135 5.69 -11.16 19.11
CA ILE A 135 5.38 -9.75 19.31
C ILE A 135 5.94 -8.96 18.16
N LEU A 136 5.07 -8.14 17.59
CA LEU A 136 5.41 -7.12 16.64
C LEU A 136 5.40 -5.81 17.38
N ARG A 137 6.51 -5.09 17.35
CA ARG A 137 6.62 -3.75 17.90
C ARG A 137 6.90 -2.78 16.78
N ASP A 138 6.06 -1.76 16.67
CA ASP A 138 6.27 -0.63 15.77
C ASP A 138 6.22 0.69 16.55
N ARG A 139 6.11 1.81 15.83
CA ARG A 139 6.02 3.14 16.45
C ARG A 139 4.68 3.43 17.15
N TYR A 140 3.63 2.67 16.84
CA TYR A 140 2.29 2.85 17.39
C TYR A 140 2.03 1.94 18.59
N GLY A 141 2.84 0.88 18.75
CA GLY A 141 2.88 0.07 19.95
C GLY A 141 3.22 -1.38 19.66
N ASP A 142 2.81 -2.23 20.61
CA ASP A 142 3.04 -3.65 20.55
C ASP A 142 1.76 -4.38 20.11
N CYS A 143 1.91 -5.34 19.22
CA CYS A 143 0.87 -6.28 18.80
C CYS A 143 1.33 -7.70 19.14
N VAL A 144 0.47 -8.47 19.78
CA VAL A 144 0.74 -9.87 20.10
C VAL A 144 0.06 -10.76 19.06
N LEU A 145 0.86 -11.57 18.40
CA LEU A 145 0.44 -12.63 17.50
C LEU A 145 0.43 -13.95 18.27
N ASP A 146 -0.76 -14.53 18.45
CA ASP A 146 -0.89 -15.91 18.90
C ASP A 146 -0.90 -16.83 17.67
N LEU A 147 0.20 -17.55 17.46
CA LEU A 147 0.39 -18.44 16.32
C LEU A 147 -0.47 -19.71 16.39
N ALA A 148 -0.85 -20.14 17.60
CA ALA A 148 -1.69 -21.31 17.79
C ALA A 148 -3.17 -20.97 17.60
N ALA A 149 -3.61 -19.83 18.13
CA ALA A 149 -4.97 -19.33 17.97
C ALA A 149 -5.20 -18.61 16.63
N LEU A 150 -4.12 -18.26 15.92
CA LEU A 150 -4.11 -17.50 14.66
C LEU A 150 -4.85 -16.15 14.79
N ARG A 151 -4.49 -15.38 15.83
CA ARG A 151 -5.14 -14.09 16.15
C ARG A 151 -4.11 -13.02 16.48
N VAL A 152 -4.50 -11.77 16.20
CA VAL A 152 -3.82 -10.57 16.71
C VAL A 152 -4.60 -10.05 17.89
N ALA A 153 -3.90 -9.71 18.96
CA ALA A 153 -4.43 -8.88 20.02
C ALA A 153 -3.52 -7.63 20.14
N PRO A 154 -4.09 -6.44 20.38
CA PRO A 154 -3.26 -5.32 20.84
C PRO A 154 -2.57 -5.74 22.13
N ALA A 155 -1.28 -5.44 22.26
CA ALA A 155 -0.65 -5.55 23.58
C ALA A 155 -1.28 -4.48 24.46
N VAL A 156 -2.01 -4.88 25.49
CA VAL A 156 -2.64 -3.91 26.40
C VAL A 156 -1.53 -3.20 27.17
N ALA A 157 -1.33 -1.92 26.87
CA ALA A 157 -0.42 -1.07 27.62
C ALA A 157 -0.92 -0.95 29.07
N GLY A 158 -0.16 -1.50 30.02
CA GLY A 158 -0.41 -1.31 31.45
C GLY A 158 -1.08 -2.46 32.20
N ASP A 159 -1.19 -3.67 31.62
CA ASP A 159 -1.53 -4.86 32.40
C ASP A 159 -0.24 -5.44 33.04
N PRO A 160 -0.08 -5.36 34.38
CA PRO A 160 1.10 -5.87 35.09
C PRO A 160 1.20 -7.41 35.09
N GLU A 161 0.13 -8.12 34.71
CA GLU A 161 0.16 -9.56 34.46
C GLU A 161 0.44 -9.91 32.99
N HIS A 162 0.51 -8.92 32.09
CA HIS A 162 0.84 -9.16 30.70
C HIS A 162 2.35 -9.49 30.60
N PRO A 163 2.73 -10.72 30.20
CA PRO A 163 4.09 -11.26 30.36
C PRO A 163 5.13 -10.68 29.38
N LEU A 164 4.97 -9.43 28.93
CA LEU A 164 5.76 -8.83 27.85
C LEU A 164 7.05 -8.14 28.29
N PHE A 165 7.27 -7.86 29.58
CA PHE A 165 8.30 -6.88 29.96
C PHE A 165 9.35 -7.29 31.00
N ALA A 166 9.37 -8.55 31.47
CA ALA A 166 10.44 -9.03 32.35
C ALA A 166 11.21 -10.20 31.72
N GLY A 167 12.28 -9.89 30.96
CA GLY A 167 13.36 -10.82 30.60
C GLY A 167 13.00 -12.01 29.69
N THR A 168 11.81 -12.05 29.12
CA THR A 168 11.24 -13.23 28.44
C THR A 168 11.01 -13.02 26.95
N LEU A 169 11.64 -12.04 26.31
CA LEU A 169 11.56 -11.84 24.87
C LEU A 169 12.91 -12.11 24.20
N SER A 170 12.86 -12.82 23.08
CA SER A 170 13.99 -13.02 22.18
C SER A 170 13.78 -12.18 20.93
N PHE A 171 14.63 -11.19 20.71
CA PHE A 171 14.65 -10.44 19.46
C PHE A 171 15.03 -11.36 18.29
N LEU A 172 14.18 -11.40 17.26
CA LEU A 172 14.42 -12.22 16.06
C LEU A 172 15.02 -11.40 14.93
N GLY A 173 14.69 -10.11 14.85
CA GLY A 173 15.14 -9.20 13.81
C GLY A 173 14.14 -8.09 13.56
N THR A 174 14.37 -7.31 12.51
CA THR A 174 13.49 -6.23 12.08
C THR A 174 13.01 -6.44 10.66
N LEU A 175 11.73 -6.19 10.44
CA LEU A 175 11.14 -6.06 9.12
C LEU A 175 11.25 -4.58 8.74
N SER A 176 11.95 -4.27 7.66
CA SER A 176 12.15 -2.89 7.19
C SER A 176 11.51 -2.69 5.81
N ALA A 177 10.59 -1.73 5.75
CA ALA A 177 9.92 -1.26 4.54
C ALA A 177 10.61 -0.03 3.90
N GLU A 178 11.74 0.42 4.46
CA GLU A 178 12.44 1.62 3.97
C GLU A 178 13.18 1.42 2.65
N ALA A 179 13.55 0.18 2.36
CA ALA A 179 14.04 -0.21 1.06
C ALA A 179 12.87 -0.90 0.36
N PHE A 180 12.41 -0.37 -0.75
CA PHE A 180 11.82 -1.27 -1.73
C PHE A 180 12.95 -2.16 -2.27
N PRO A 181 12.84 -3.50 -2.24
CA PRO A 181 11.74 -4.31 -1.71
C PRO A 181 11.81 -4.54 -0.19
N LEU A 182 10.64 -4.76 0.44
CA LEU A 182 10.48 -5.11 1.85
C LEU A 182 11.43 -6.25 2.25
N LYS A 183 12.18 -6.10 3.34
CA LYS A 183 13.21 -7.07 3.76
C LYS A 183 13.14 -7.37 5.25
N PHE A 184 13.42 -8.62 5.59
CA PHE A 184 13.73 -9.02 6.96
C PHE A 184 15.24 -8.94 7.20
N ILE A 185 15.63 -8.25 8.27
CA ILE A 185 17.00 -8.13 8.73
C ILE A 185 17.10 -8.89 10.06
N PRO A 186 17.78 -10.05 10.12
CA PRO A 186 17.81 -10.88 11.31
C PRO A 186 18.63 -10.25 12.45
N ALA A 187 18.35 -10.64 13.69
CA ALA A 187 19.04 -10.16 14.90
C ALA A 187 20.56 -10.40 14.90
N GLY A 188 21.05 -11.35 14.12
CA GLY A 188 22.49 -11.57 13.94
C GLY A 188 23.19 -10.51 13.06
N VAL A 189 22.42 -9.67 12.35
CA VAL A 189 22.93 -8.61 11.48
C VAL A 189 22.74 -7.22 12.10
N VAL A 190 21.63 -6.99 12.79
CA VAL A 190 21.33 -5.73 13.48
C VAL A 190 20.97 -6.04 14.92
N SER A 191 21.61 -5.36 15.87
CA SER A 191 21.27 -5.52 17.29
C SER A 191 19.91 -4.90 17.62
N GLU A 192 19.25 -5.41 18.65
CA GLU A 192 17.96 -4.85 19.10
C GLU A 192 18.06 -3.33 19.37
N ARG A 193 19.13 -2.89 20.04
CA ARG A 193 19.34 -1.48 20.36
C ARG A 193 19.46 -0.61 19.11
N GLU A 194 20.17 -1.08 18.09
CA GLU A 194 20.27 -0.39 16.80
C GLU A 194 18.91 -0.37 16.10
N ALA A 195 18.21 -1.50 16.06
CA ALA A 195 16.89 -1.60 15.45
C ALA A 195 15.87 -0.65 16.14
N ILE A 196 15.91 -0.53 17.47
CA ILE A 196 15.08 0.41 18.23
C ILE A 196 15.45 1.86 17.90
N LYS A 197 16.75 2.19 17.93
CA LYS A 197 17.21 3.56 17.60
C LYS A 197 16.69 3.97 16.23
N HIS A 198 16.78 3.06 15.28
CA HIS A 198 16.23 3.21 13.95
C HIS A 198 14.70 3.35 13.97
N SER A 199 13.95 2.53 14.70
CA SER A 199 12.49 2.65 14.77
C SER A 199 11.98 3.97 15.41
N ALA A 200 12.79 4.62 16.25
CA ALA A 200 12.38 5.80 17.03
C ALA A 200 12.76 7.15 16.41
N THR A 201 13.65 7.17 15.41
CA THR A 201 14.18 8.41 14.82
C THR A 201 13.47 8.88 13.54
N ASP A 202 12.41 8.19 13.12
CA ASP A 202 11.64 8.48 11.90
C ASP A 202 10.16 8.77 12.21
#